data_AF-A0A2V9H5B9-F1
#
_entry.id   AF-A0A2V9H5B9-F1
#
_cell.length_a   1.000
_cell.length_b   1.000
_cell.length_c   1.000
_cell.angle_alpha   90.00
_cell.angle_beta   90.00
_cell.angle_gamma   90.00
#
_symmetry.space_group_name_H-M   'P 1'
#
loop_
_entity.id
_entity.type
_entity.pdbx_description
1 polymer ?
#
loop_
_entity_poly.entity_id
_entity_poly.type
_entity_poly.pdbx_seq_one_letter_code
_entity_poly.pdbx_strand_id
1 'polypeptide(L)'
;FFGICLGMQCATIEYARDVAGMKQADSTEFDPQTPHRVIYKLRELLGVDEMGGTMRLGAWTCKLEPGSFAHKAYGKLEISERHRHRYEFNRDYEKTLVAAGLRITGRTPDENYVEIV
;
A
#
# COMPACT_ATOMS: atom_id res chain seq x y z
N PHE A 1 10.71 12.84 -0.67
CA PHE A 1 9.65 12.59 0.32
C PHE A 1 9.89 11.20 0.92
N PHE A 2 9.64 11.00 2.23
CA PHE A 2 9.77 9.70 2.90
C PHE A 2 8.54 9.49 3.79
N GLY A 3 7.56 8.75 3.28
CA GLY A 3 6.27 8.53 3.93
C GLY A 3 6.23 7.19 4.67
N ILE A 4 5.94 7.22 5.97
CA ILE A 4 5.85 6.02 6.81
C ILE A 4 4.37 5.71 7.08
N CYS A 5 3.96 4.45 6.87
CA CYS A 5 2.61 3.98 7.19
C CYS A 5 1.53 4.86 6.50
N LEU A 6 0.78 5.67 7.24
CA LEU A 6 -0.16 6.63 6.68
C LEU A 6 0.50 7.58 5.65
N GLY A 7 1.78 7.91 5.81
CA GLY A 7 2.51 8.71 4.82
C GLY A 7 2.60 8.06 3.44
N MET A 8 2.71 6.72 3.36
CA MET A 8 2.68 5.98 2.09
C MET A 8 1.27 6.00 1.48
N GLN A 9 0.24 5.88 2.33
CA GLN A 9 -1.16 5.96 1.91
C GLN A 9 -1.49 7.34 1.31
N CYS A 10 -1.09 8.42 1.99
CA CYS A 10 -1.27 9.78 1.48
C CYS A 10 -0.54 10.01 0.15
N ALA A 11 0.69 9.49 0.00
CA ALA A 11 1.42 9.58 -1.26
C ALA A 11 0.69 8.84 -2.39
N THR A 12 0.11 7.67 -2.12
CA THR A 12 -0.68 6.93 -3.10
C THR A 12 -1.95 7.70 -3.51
N ILE A 13 -2.65 8.29 -2.53
CA ILE A 13 -3.87 9.09 -2.77
C ILE A 13 -3.55 10.31 -3.63
N GLU A 14 -2.51 11.06 -3.29
CA GLU A 14 -2.11 12.25 -4.04
C GLU A 14 -1.69 11.88 -5.48
N TYR A 15 -0.87 10.84 -5.64
CA TYR A 15 -0.46 10.36 -6.95
C TYR A 15 -1.66 9.93 -7.81
N ALA A 16 -2.62 9.24 -7.21
CA ALA A 16 -3.86 8.85 -7.90
C ALA A 16 -4.66 10.07 -8.36
N ARG A 17 -4.80 11.10 -7.51
CA ARG A 17 -5.56 12.33 -7.83
C ARG A 17 -4.90 13.17 -8.91
N ASP A 18 -3.60 13.40 -8.80
CA ASP A 18 -2.93 14.43 -9.57
C ASP A 18 -2.14 13.89 -10.76
N VAL A 19 -1.57 12.69 -10.66
CA VAL A 19 -0.85 12.06 -11.78
C VAL A 19 -1.76 11.12 -12.56
N ALA A 20 -2.53 10.26 -11.89
CA ALA A 20 -3.41 9.29 -12.57
C ALA A 20 -4.80 9.85 -12.92
N GLY A 21 -5.10 11.11 -12.58
CA GLY A 21 -6.35 11.80 -12.93
C GLY A 21 -7.59 11.33 -12.17
N MET A 22 -7.45 10.49 -11.14
CA MET A 22 -8.55 9.97 -10.33
C MET A 22 -8.92 10.97 -9.23
N LYS A 23 -9.56 12.08 -9.60
CA LYS A 23 -9.76 13.24 -8.71
C LYS A 23 -10.44 12.96 -7.38
N GLN A 24 -11.26 11.91 -7.31
CA GLN A 24 -11.93 11.51 -6.08
C GLN A 24 -11.26 10.33 -5.37
N ALA A 25 -10.06 9.88 -5.78
CA ALA A 25 -9.33 8.82 -5.11
C ALA A 25 -9.11 9.11 -3.63
N ASP A 26 -9.39 8.15 -2.75
CA ASP A 26 -9.16 8.33 -1.31
C ASP A 26 -8.96 6.98 -0.61
N SER A 27 -8.62 7.06 0.68
CA SER A 27 -8.74 5.97 1.63
C SER A 27 -10.17 5.84 2.12
N THR A 28 -10.66 4.60 2.29
CA THR A 28 -11.94 4.37 3.00
C THR A 28 -11.89 4.77 4.48
N GLU A 29 -10.71 5.07 5.03
CA GLU A 29 -10.57 5.71 6.34
C GLU A 29 -11.09 7.15 6.36
N PHE A 30 -10.90 7.90 5.26
CA PHE A 30 -11.22 9.33 5.18
C PHE A 30 -12.53 9.59 4.46
N ASP A 31 -12.75 8.90 3.34
CA ASP A 31 -13.99 8.96 2.58
C ASP A 31 -14.45 7.53 2.23
N PRO A 32 -15.35 6.93 3.05
CA PRO A 32 -15.91 5.61 2.76
C PRO A 32 -16.72 5.55 1.46
N GLN A 33 -17.16 6.69 0.93
CA GLN A 33 -17.98 6.81 -0.27
C GLN A 33 -17.18 7.10 -1.54
N THR A 34 -15.86 7.22 -1.44
CA THR A 34 -15.01 7.46 -2.61
C THR A 34 -15.29 6.40 -3.71
N PRO A 35 -15.47 6.82 -4.97
CA PRO A 35 -15.58 5.88 -6.09
C PRO A 35 -14.23 5.20 -6.39
N HIS A 36 -13.14 5.69 -5.79
CA HIS A 36 -11.77 5.34 -6.10
C HIS A 36 -10.99 4.97 -4.83
N ARG A 37 -11.34 3.81 -4.26
CA ARG A 37 -10.78 3.28 -3.01
C ARG A 37 -9.36 2.75 -3.19
N VAL A 38 -8.40 3.65 -3.39
CA VAL A 38 -6.98 3.28 -3.63
C VAL A 38 -6.31 2.77 -2.37
N ILE A 39 -6.79 3.18 -1.19
CA ILE A 39 -6.44 2.61 0.10
C ILE A 39 -7.74 2.15 0.77
N TYR A 40 -7.74 0.98 1.40
CA TYR A 40 -8.96 0.41 1.95
C TYR A 40 -8.68 -0.51 3.14
N LYS A 41 -9.71 -0.72 3.96
CA LYS A 41 -9.58 -1.49 5.19
C LYS A 41 -9.44 -2.98 4.89
N LEU A 42 -8.43 -3.63 5.45
CA LEU A 42 -8.13 -5.06 5.22
C LEU A 42 -9.35 -6.00 5.47
N ARG A 43 -10.25 -5.63 6.39
CA ARG A 43 -11.49 -6.41 6.65
C ARG A 43 -12.37 -6.55 5.43
N GLU A 44 -12.43 -5.52 4.60
CA GLU A 44 -13.26 -5.51 3.40
C GLU A 44 -12.70 -6.49 2.36
N LEU A 45 -11.39 -6.79 2.40
CA LEU A 45 -10.78 -7.86 1.61
C LEU A 45 -11.18 -9.25 2.12
N LEU A 46 -11.25 -9.44 3.44
CA LEU A 46 -11.39 -10.76 4.07
C LEU A 46 -12.85 -11.16 4.35
N GLY A 47 -13.80 -10.23 4.29
CA GLY A 47 -15.22 -10.51 4.57
C GLY A 47 -15.52 -10.90 6.03
N VAL A 48 -14.65 -10.50 6.97
CA VAL A 48 -14.73 -10.90 8.39
C VAL A 48 -15.19 -9.73 9.26
N ASP A 49 -16.35 -9.89 9.92
CA ASP A 49 -16.95 -8.89 10.80
C ASP A 49 -16.43 -8.92 12.26
N GLU A 50 -15.72 -9.96 12.68
CA GLU A 50 -15.29 -10.11 14.08
C GLU A 50 -14.21 -9.12 14.54
N MET A 51 -14.38 -8.53 15.73
CA MET A 51 -13.42 -7.61 16.36
C MET A 51 -12.18 -8.35 16.88
N GLY A 52 -11.22 -8.71 15.99
CA GLY A 52 -9.93 -9.25 16.44
C GLY A 52 -8.83 -9.47 15.39
N GLY A 53 -9.15 -9.80 14.13
CA GLY A 53 -8.16 -10.26 13.14
C GLY A 53 -7.71 -9.26 12.07
N THR A 54 -7.64 -7.96 12.38
CA THR A 54 -7.81 -6.93 11.32
C THR A 54 -6.79 -5.80 11.35
N MET A 55 -5.65 -6.08 11.95
CA MET A 55 -4.49 -5.20 12.01
C MET A 55 -3.28 -6.05 11.60
N ARG A 56 -2.48 -5.55 10.66
CA ARG A 56 -1.14 -6.08 10.47
C ARG A 56 -0.26 -5.53 11.57
N LEU A 57 0.13 -6.44 12.47
CA LEU A 57 0.92 -6.13 13.65
C LEU A 57 2.12 -7.07 13.70
N GLY A 58 3.29 -6.53 14.06
CA GLY A 58 4.51 -7.32 14.22
C GLY A 58 5.39 -7.31 12.97
N ALA A 59 6.39 -8.19 12.93
CA ALA A 59 7.36 -8.24 11.85
C ALA A 59 6.81 -9.02 10.65
N TRP A 60 6.92 -8.45 9.46
CA TRP A 60 6.51 -9.08 8.21
C TRP A 60 7.66 -9.02 7.21
N THR A 61 7.77 -10.05 6.37
CA THR A 61 8.74 -10.10 5.29
C THR A 61 8.29 -9.21 4.13
N CYS A 62 9.23 -8.44 3.58
CA CYS A 62 9.04 -7.66 2.36
C CYS A 62 10.14 -8.01 1.36
N LYS A 63 9.74 -8.43 0.16
CA LYS A 63 10.61 -8.61 -1.00
C LYS A 63 10.76 -7.28 -1.73
N LEU A 64 12.00 -6.87 -1.93
CA LEU A 64 12.36 -5.62 -2.59
C LEU A 64 12.65 -5.86 -4.07
N GLU A 65 12.24 -4.92 -4.91
CA GLU A 65 12.54 -4.95 -6.34
C GLU A 65 14.05 -4.68 -6.56
N PRO A 66 14.76 -5.55 -7.31
CA PRO A 66 16.17 -5.36 -7.61
C PRO A 66 16.45 -3.98 -8.22
N GLY A 67 17.47 -3.30 -7.71
CA GLY A 67 17.89 -1.98 -8.19
C GLY A 67 17.03 -0.79 -7.75
N SER A 68 15.92 -1.03 -7.03
CA SER A 68 15.12 0.03 -6.39
C SER A 68 15.93 0.82 -5.36
N PHE A 69 15.42 2.00 -4.98
CA PHE A 69 16.04 2.79 -3.89
C PHE A 69 16.01 2.02 -2.56
N ALA A 70 14.93 1.31 -2.26
CA ALA A 70 14.83 0.46 -1.08
C ALA A 70 15.89 -0.66 -1.12
N HIS A 71 16.02 -1.40 -2.22
CA HIS A 71 17.04 -2.43 -2.38
C HIS A 71 18.47 -1.88 -2.17
N LYS A 72 18.77 -0.71 -2.74
CA LYS A 72 20.08 -0.05 -2.58
C LYS A 72 20.34 0.39 -1.14
N ALA A 73 19.31 0.89 -0.44
CA ALA A 73 19.42 1.33 0.94
C ALA A 73 19.63 0.16 1.91
N TYR A 74 18.90 -0.95 1.73
CA TYR A 74 18.99 -2.13 2.60
C TYR A 74 20.15 -3.07 2.24
N GLY A 75 20.61 -3.07 0.99
CA GLY A 75 21.63 -4.00 0.49
C GLY A 75 21.16 -5.47 0.44
N LYS A 76 19.85 -5.71 0.51
CA LYS A 76 19.22 -7.04 0.54
C LYS A 76 17.94 -7.02 -0.29
N LEU A 77 17.59 -8.16 -0.89
CA LEU A 77 16.34 -8.34 -1.64
C LEU A 77 15.16 -8.75 -0.74
N GLU A 78 15.43 -9.19 0.48
CA GLU A 78 14.41 -9.58 1.44
C GLU A 78 14.73 -8.93 2.80
N ILE A 79 13.74 -8.25 3.36
CA ILE A 79 13.84 -7.54 4.64
C ILE A 79 12.66 -7.93 5.55
N SER A 80 12.79 -7.63 6.83
CA SER A 80 11.72 -7.83 7.81
C SER A 80 11.50 -6.54 8.60
N GLU A 81 10.28 -5.99 8.51
CA GLU A 81 9.92 -4.71 9.11
C GLU A 81 8.66 -4.83 9.95
N ARG A 82 8.52 -3.93 10.93
CA ARG A 82 7.38 -3.96 11.86
C ARG A 82 6.20 -3.15 11.32
N HIS A 83 5.04 -3.81 11.23
CA HIS A 83 3.78 -3.20 10.84
C HIS A 83 2.91 -2.92 12.07
N ARG A 84 2.10 -1.87 11.96
CA ARG A 84 1.01 -1.53 12.89
C ARG A 84 -0.02 -0.68 12.17
N HIS A 85 -0.80 -1.30 11.29
CA HIS A 85 -1.83 -0.61 10.52
C HIS A 85 -2.99 -1.54 10.13
N ARG A 86 -4.07 -0.98 9.58
CA ARG A 86 -5.30 -1.70 9.23
C ARG A 86 -5.77 -1.48 7.78
N TYR A 87 -5.09 -0.59 7.06
CA TYR A 87 -5.47 -0.13 5.74
C TYR A 87 -4.35 -0.45 4.76
N GLU A 88 -4.75 -0.99 3.62
CA GLU A 88 -3.86 -1.53 2.61
C GLU A 88 -4.05 -0.81 1.28
N PHE A 89 -3.02 -0.88 0.44
CA PHE A 89 -3.14 -0.55 -0.97
C PHE A 89 -4.15 -1.47 -1.66
N ASN A 90 -5.09 -0.90 -2.40
CA ASN A 90 -6.02 -1.67 -3.20
C ASN A 90 -5.39 -2.09 -4.53
N ARG A 91 -5.10 -3.39 -4.66
CA ARG A 91 -4.43 -3.97 -5.83
C ARG A 91 -5.21 -3.83 -7.14
N ASP A 92 -6.52 -3.59 -7.09
CA ASP A 92 -7.30 -3.29 -8.30
C ASP A 92 -6.79 -2.04 -9.03
N TYR A 93 -6.13 -1.13 -8.31
CA TYR A 93 -5.54 0.10 -8.84
C TYR A 93 -4.06 -0.04 -9.19
N GLU A 94 -3.41 -1.17 -8.91
CA GLU A 94 -1.99 -1.39 -9.19
C GLU A 94 -1.66 -1.14 -10.65
N LYS A 95 -2.40 -1.76 -11.58
CA LYS A 95 -2.17 -1.59 -13.02
C LYS A 95 -2.32 -0.15 -13.47
N THR A 96 -3.37 0.53 -13.01
CA THR A 96 -3.66 1.92 -13.37
C THR A 96 -2.58 2.88 -12.86
N LEU A 97 -2.17 2.73 -11.60
CA LEU A 97 -1.16 3.61 -10.99
C LEU A 97 0.24 3.34 -11.54
N VAL A 98 0.59 2.07 -11.81
CA VAL A 98 1.86 1.72 -12.47
C VAL A 98 1.90 2.23 -13.89
N ALA A 99 0.79 2.15 -14.65
CA ALA A 99 0.70 2.72 -15.99
C ALA A 99 0.85 4.25 -16.00
N ALA A 100 0.44 4.92 -14.91
CA ALA A 100 0.65 6.36 -14.71
C ALA A 100 2.09 6.70 -14.24
N GLY A 101 2.88 5.71 -13.83
CA GLY A 101 4.30 5.85 -13.48
C GLY A 101 4.66 5.55 -12.02
N LEU A 102 3.70 5.18 -11.17
CA LEU A 102 3.98 4.80 -9.78
C LEU A 102 4.78 3.49 -9.75
N ARG A 103 5.81 3.39 -8.91
CA ARG A 103 6.66 2.20 -8.85
C ARG A 103 6.50 1.46 -7.53
N ILE A 104 5.83 0.32 -7.56
CA ILE A 104 5.77 -0.55 -6.39
C ILE A 104 7.06 -1.38 -6.30
N THR A 105 7.88 -1.06 -5.31
CA THR A 105 9.23 -1.64 -5.12
C THR A 105 9.35 -2.57 -3.93
N GLY A 106 8.28 -2.75 -3.15
CA GLY A 106 8.23 -3.67 -2.01
C GLY A 106 6.89 -4.38 -1.93
N ARG A 107 6.90 -5.71 -1.79
CA ARG A 107 5.70 -6.55 -1.65
C ARG A 107 5.92 -7.66 -0.63
N THR A 108 4.85 -8.20 -0.05
CA THR A 108 4.95 -9.46 0.70
C THR A 108 5.36 -10.63 -0.20
N PRO A 109 5.96 -11.71 0.35
CA PRO A 109 6.40 -12.86 -0.44
C PRO A 109 5.33 -13.54 -1.28
N ASP A 110 4.08 -13.48 -0.84
CA ASP A 110 2.86 -13.98 -1.50
C ASP A 110 2.22 -12.95 -2.44
N GLU A 111 2.85 -11.77 -2.58
CA GLU A 111 2.42 -10.63 -3.40
C GLU A 111 1.06 -10.03 -3.03
N ASN A 112 0.45 -10.44 -1.91
CA ASN A 112 -0.87 -9.97 -1.50
C ASN A 112 -0.88 -8.50 -1.08
N TYR A 113 0.21 -8.01 -0.50
CA TYR A 113 0.31 -6.64 0.00
C TYR A 113 1.45 -5.86 -0.65
N VAL A 114 1.19 -4.57 -0.86
CA VAL A 114 2.17 -3.57 -1.29
C VAL A 114 2.74 -2.89 -0.07
N GLU A 115 4.06 -2.92 0.08
CA GLU A 115 4.77 -2.37 1.23
C GLU A 115 5.49 -1.06 0.93
N ILE A 116 5.99 -0.89 -0.30
CA ILE A 116 6.80 0.26 -0.71
C ILE A 116 6.41 0.70 -2.13
N VAL A 117 6.15 1.99 -2.30
CA VAL A 117 5.85 2.69 -3.56
C VAL A 117 6.91 3.72 -3.92
#